data_AF-A0A4V2AP64-F1
#
_entry.id   AF-A0A4V2AP64-F1
#
_cell.length_a   1.000
_cell.length_b   1.000
_cell.length_c   1.000
_cell.angle_alpha   90.00
_cell.angle_beta   90.00
_cell.angle_gamma   90.00
#
_symmetry.space_group_name_H-M   'P 1'
#
loop_
_entity.id
_entity.type
_entity.pdbx_description
1 polymer ?
#
loop_
_entity_poly.entity_id
_entity_poly.type
_entity_poly.pdbx_seq_one_letter_code
_entity_poly.pdbx_strand_id
1 'polypeptide(L)'
;MNVIAQGTTVNPVTIGKELYGAANAKDYTKAISLLKKMKNTDDYTAANNVFKQERINGVRQTIVNGLLNVFSTDAQKQAIKFEFLRMGLQFDGSKWSLSGLDGLPIVTLLPTAVWINATESVKVPARMVLGNEVSKRLDYTLFENGGKHFLVQTKTVKYL
;
A
#
# COMPACT_ATOMS: atom_id res chain seq x y z
N MET A 1 -28.35 5.36 32.02
CA MET A 1 -27.30 4.37 31.70
C MET A 1 -27.16 4.31 30.19
N ASN A 2 -26.06 4.82 29.64
CA ASN A 2 -25.76 4.66 28.21
C ASN A 2 -24.58 3.71 28.07
N VAL A 3 -24.85 2.50 27.61
CA VAL A 3 -23.82 1.53 27.25
C VAL A 3 -23.34 1.92 25.85
N ILE A 4 -22.23 2.67 25.78
CA ILE A 4 -21.51 2.85 24.52
C ILE A 4 -20.85 1.50 24.24
N ALA A 5 -21.32 0.82 23.20
CA ALA A 5 -20.68 -0.38 22.68
C ALA A 5 -19.18 -0.11 22.56
N GLN A 6 -18.37 -0.86 23.31
CA GLN A 6 -16.92 -0.90 23.15
C GLN A 6 -16.65 -1.36 21.71
N GLY A 7 -16.53 -0.41 20.78
CA GLY A 7 -15.89 -0.68 19.51
C GLY A 7 -14.52 -1.24 19.87
N THR A 8 -14.26 -2.50 19.52
CA THR A 8 -13.02 -3.19 19.84
C THR A 8 -11.89 -2.30 19.37
N THR A 9 -11.21 -1.62 20.29
CA THR A 9 -10.03 -0.81 19.97
C THR A 9 -8.98 -1.79 19.48
N VAL A 10 -8.87 -1.92 18.16
CA VAL A 10 -7.98 -2.90 17.54
C VAL A 10 -6.56 -2.50 17.91
N ASN A 11 -5.88 -3.33 18.70
CA ASN A 11 -4.52 -3.07 19.14
C ASN A 11 -3.54 -3.48 18.03
N PRO A 12 -2.76 -2.56 17.46
CA PRO A 12 -1.79 -2.87 16.41
C PRO A 12 -0.74 -3.93 16.82
N VAL A 13 -0.39 -4.02 18.11
CA VAL A 13 0.52 -5.05 18.64
C VAL A 13 -0.06 -6.45 18.42
N THR A 14 -1.35 -6.62 18.72
CA THR A 14 -2.06 -7.89 18.49
C THR A 14 -2.15 -8.20 17.00
N ILE A 15 -2.43 -7.19 16.16
CA ILE A 15 -2.42 -7.36 14.70
C ILE A 15 -1.07 -7.89 14.20
N GLY A 16 0.06 -7.37 14.71
CA GLY A 16 1.38 -7.82 14.30
C GLY A 16 1.60 -9.32 14.53
N LYS A 17 1.19 -9.83 15.70
CA LYS A 17 1.26 -11.26 16.03
C LYS A 17 0.30 -12.10 15.19
N GLU A 18 -0.92 -11.62 14.97
CA GLU A 18 -1.91 -12.32 14.15
C GLU A 18 -1.53 -12.35 12.67
N LEU A 19 -0.90 -11.29 12.16
CA LEU A 19 -0.35 -11.23 10.80
C LEU A 19 0.78 -12.24 10.62
N TYR A 20 1.66 -12.39 11.61
CA TYR A 20 2.67 -13.44 11.58
C TYR A 20 2.01 -14.83 11.50
N GLY A 21 1.02 -15.09 12.36
CA GLY A 21 0.28 -16.37 12.33
C GLY A 21 -0.39 -16.62 10.99
N ALA A 22 -1.02 -15.60 10.39
CA ALA A 22 -1.63 -15.70 9.06
C ALA A 22 -0.59 -15.96 7.96
N ALA A 23 0.55 -15.28 8.00
CA ALA A 23 1.65 -15.50 7.04
C ALA A 23 2.24 -16.92 7.16
N ASN A 24 2.47 -17.40 8.38
CA ASN A 24 3.00 -18.74 8.63
C ASN A 24 2.01 -19.83 8.17
N ALA A 25 0.71 -19.61 8.40
CA ALA A 25 -0.35 -20.50 7.94
C ALA A 25 -0.72 -20.33 6.45
N LYS A 26 -0.10 -19.36 5.75
CA LYS A 26 -0.45 -18.95 4.38
C LYS A 26 -1.93 -18.58 4.20
N ASP A 27 -2.55 -18.03 5.25
CA ASP A 27 -3.94 -17.58 5.27
C ASP A 27 -4.04 -16.14 4.72
N TYR A 28 -4.23 -16.04 3.42
CA TYR A 28 -4.35 -14.77 2.71
C TYR A 28 -5.57 -13.95 3.16
N THR A 29 -6.71 -14.60 3.34
CA THR A 29 -7.98 -13.94 3.71
C THR A 29 -7.85 -13.27 5.06
N LYS A 30 -7.26 -13.96 6.05
CA LYS A 30 -6.98 -13.38 7.35
C LYS A 30 -5.94 -12.27 7.27
N ALA A 31 -4.86 -12.45 6.50
CA ALA A 31 -3.84 -11.42 6.35
C ALA A 31 -4.42 -10.10 5.80
N ILE A 32 -5.23 -10.14 4.74
CA ILE A 32 -5.89 -8.95 4.19
C ILE A 32 -6.87 -8.33 5.19
N SER A 33 -7.67 -9.14 5.88
CA SER A 33 -8.61 -8.65 6.90
C SER A 33 -7.87 -7.88 8.01
N LEU A 34 -6.69 -8.35 8.41
CA LEU A 34 -5.85 -7.69 9.40
C LEU A 34 -5.20 -6.40 8.88
N LEU A 35 -4.68 -6.40 7.64
CA LEU A 35 -4.14 -5.18 7.02
C LEU A 35 -5.19 -4.06 6.94
N LYS A 36 -6.45 -4.39 6.62
CA LYS A 36 -7.56 -3.44 6.56
C LYS A 36 -7.90 -2.79 7.90
N LYS A 37 -7.54 -3.41 9.02
CA LYS A 37 -7.76 -2.86 10.36
C LYS A 37 -6.75 -1.79 10.75
N MET A 38 -5.55 -1.82 10.17
CA MET A 38 -4.53 -0.80 10.38
C MET A 38 -4.83 0.44 9.53
N LYS A 39 -4.78 1.63 10.11
CA LYS A 39 -5.28 2.85 9.45
C LYS A 39 -4.17 3.72 8.89
N ASN A 40 -3.02 3.77 9.54
CA ASN A 40 -1.95 4.71 9.25
C ASN A 40 -0.57 4.09 9.51
N THR A 41 0.48 4.90 9.33
CA THR A 41 1.88 4.52 9.54
C THR A 41 2.20 4.19 10.99
N ASP A 42 1.50 4.77 11.96
CA ASP A 42 1.68 4.46 13.39
C ASP A 42 1.19 3.04 13.71
N ASP A 43 -0.01 2.68 13.25
CA ASP A 43 -0.55 1.32 13.38
C ASP A 43 0.38 0.30 12.72
N TYR A 44 0.83 0.58 11.49
CA TYR A 44 1.80 -0.26 10.81
C TYR A 44 3.08 -0.41 11.63
N THR A 45 3.63 0.68 12.15
CA THR A 45 4.90 0.67 12.89
C THR A 45 4.80 -0.20 14.14
N ALA A 46 3.72 -0.04 14.91
CA ALA A 46 3.46 -0.84 16.10
C ALA A 46 3.29 -2.33 15.77
N ALA A 47 2.51 -2.68 14.74
CA ALA A 47 2.34 -4.06 14.30
C ALA A 47 3.65 -4.67 13.76
N ASN A 48 4.39 -3.92 12.95
CA ASN A 48 5.63 -4.36 12.33
C ASN A 48 6.73 -4.62 13.37
N ASN A 49 6.75 -3.86 14.46
CA ASN A 49 7.68 -4.08 15.56
C ASN A 49 7.49 -5.42 16.27
N VAL A 50 6.26 -5.95 16.30
CA VAL A 50 5.97 -7.30 16.81
C VAL A 50 6.28 -8.34 15.74
N PHE A 51 5.75 -8.16 14.53
CA PHE A 51 5.89 -9.13 13.44
C PHE A 51 7.35 -9.45 13.13
N LYS A 52 8.23 -8.44 13.10
CA LYS A 52 9.65 -8.60 12.72
C LYS A 52 10.51 -9.36 13.75
N GLN A 53 9.97 -9.62 14.94
CA GLN A 53 10.65 -10.43 15.97
C GLN A 53 10.62 -11.91 15.60
N GLU A 54 9.57 -12.32 14.88
CA GLU A 54 9.33 -13.68 14.43
C GLU A 54 10.06 -14.00 13.12
N ARG A 55 10.19 -15.30 12.82
CA ARG A 55 10.85 -15.77 11.59
C ARG A 55 9.83 -16.40 10.65
N ILE A 56 9.82 -15.94 9.41
CA ILE A 56 9.12 -16.58 8.30
C ILE A 56 10.17 -17.24 7.42
N ASN A 57 10.02 -18.54 7.17
CA ASN A 57 11.00 -19.35 6.43
C ASN A 57 12.44 -19.17 6.97
N GLY A 58 12.58 -19.11 8.31
CA GLY A 58 13.88 -18.96 8.98
C GLY A 58 14.47 -17.55 8.98
N VAL A 59 13.85 -16.55 8.36
CA VAL A 59 14.38 -15.18 8.26
C VAL A 59 13.45 -14.19 8.97
N ARG A 60 14.04 -13.24 9.71
CA ARG A 60 13.30 -12.10 10.29
C ARG A 60 13.02 -11.09 9.18
N GLN A 61 11.77 -10.74 8.99
CA GLN A 61 11.33 -9.88 7.90
C GLN A 61 10.31 -8.85 8.41
N THR A 62 10.24 -7.70 7.75
CA THR A 62 9.15 -6.74 7.97
C THR A 62 7.84 -7.33 7.48
N ILE A 63 6.70 -6.76 7.89
CA ILE A 63 5.37 -7.14 7.38
C ILE A 63 5.35 -7.08 5.85
N VAL A 64 5.93 -6.03 5.26
CA VAL A 64 6.00 -5.85 3.80
C VAL A 64 6.68 -7.05 3.13
N ASN A 65 7.89 -7.38 3.56
CA ASN A 65 8.66 -8.45 2.95
C ASN A 65 8.03 -9.82 3.25
N GLY A 66 7.61 -10.05 4.49
CA GLY A 66 7.01 -11.31 4.92
C GLY A 66 5.76 -11.65 4.12
N LEU A 67 4.83 -10.71 3.98
CA LEU A 67 3.60 -10.95 3.24
C LEU A 67 3.82 -11.06 1.72
N LEU A 68 4.66 -10.20 1.12
CA LEU A 68 4.92 -10.25 -0.33
C LEU A 68 5.74 -11.48 -0.75
N ASN A 69 6.52 -12.06 0.15
CA ASN A 69 7.24 -13.31 -0.09
C ASN A 69 6.33 -14.54 0.05
N VAL A 70 5.42 -14.53 1.05
CA VAL A 70 4.49 -15.64 1.30
C VAL A 70 3.38 -15.71 0.25
N PHE A 71 2.77 -14.57 -0.09
CA PHE A 71 1.67 -14.48 -1.04
C PHE A 71 2.20 -14.08 -2.41
N SER A 72 2.45 -15.08 -3.26
CA SER A 72 3.27 -14.90 -4.46
C SER A 72 2.51 -14.47 -5.70
N THR A 73 1.18 -14.68 -5.76
CA THR A 73 0.38 -14.35 -6.94
C THR A 73 0.26 -12.85 -7.14
N ASP A 74 0.20 -12.40 -8.40
CA ASP A 74 0.14 -10.97 -8.72
C ASP A 74 -1.08 -10.28 -8.11
N ALA A 75 -2.24 -10.95 -8.13
CA ALA A 75 -3.46 -10.43 -7.52
C ALA A 75 -3.33 -10.25 -6.00
N GLN A 76 -2.74 -11.23 -5.30
CA GLN A 76 -2.52 -11.11 -3.86
C GLN A 76 -1.51 -10.03 -3.52
N LYS A 77 -0.37 -9.98 -4.23
CA LYS A 77 0.64 -8.94 -4.06
C LYS A 77 0.05 -7.57 -4.29
N GLN A 78 -0.70 -7.39 -5.36
CA GLN A 78 -1.33 -6.12 -5.68
C GLN A 78 -2.27 -5.67 -4.56
N ALA A 79 -3.14 -6.54 -4.07
CA ALA A 79 -4.04 -6.23 -2.95
C ALA A 79 -3.28 -5.89 -1.65
N ILE A 80 -2.21 -6.61 -1.32
CA ILE A 80 -1.38 -6.32 -0.14
C ILE A 80 -0.69 -4.96 -0.28
N LYS A 81 -0.10 -4.67 -1.44
CA LYS A 81 0.53 -3.37 -1.73
C LYS A 81 -0.47 -2.23 -1.60
N PHE A 82 -1.71 -2.46 -2.05
CA PHE A 82 -2.78 -1.49 -1.89
C PHE A 82 -3.07 -1.11 -0.44
N GLU A 83 -3.08 -2.09 0.46
CA GLU A 83 -3.28 -1.81 1.88
C GLU A 83 -2.10 -1.04 2.48
N PHE A 84 -0.86 -1.34 2.08
CA PHE A 84 0.30 -0.56 2.51
C PHE A 84 0.20 0.90 2.11
N LEU A 85 -0.18 1.16 0.86
CA LEU A 85 -0.36 2.51 0.36
C LEU A 85 -1.53 3.23 1.06
N ARG A 86 -2.66 2.53 1.29
CA ARG A 86 -3.81 3.07 2.04
C ARG A 86 -3.41 3.51 3.45
N MET A 87 -2.46 2.82 4.09
CA MET A 87 -1.91 3.20 5.40
C MET A 87 -0.88 4.32 5.34
N GLY A 88 -0.52 4.82 4.15
CA GLY A 88 0.47 5.89 3.97
C GLY A 88 1.91 5.40 3.83
N LEU A 89 2.15 4.09 3.69
CA LEU A 89 3.47 3.63 3.24
C LEU A 89 3.66 4.01 1.78
N GLN A 90 4.88 4.31 1.40
CA GLN A 90 5.21 4.75 0.05
C GLN A 90 6.15 3.75 -0.62
N PHE A 91 6.06 3.65 -1.96
CA PHE A 91 6.90 2.77 -2.76
C PHE A 91 7.60 3.59 -3.85
N ASP A 92 8.93 3.62 -3.82
CA ASP A 92 9.76 4.40 -4.76
C ASP A 92 10.07 3.67 -6.09
N GLY A 93 9.44 2.51 -6.31
CA GLY A 93 9.75 1.60 -7.42
C GLY A 93 10.67 0.44 -7.03
N SER A 94 11.38 0.54 -5.89
CA SER A 94 12.30 -0.47 -5.37
C SER A 94 12.04 -0.83 -3.91
N LYS A 95 11.75 0.16 -3.06
CA LYS A 95 11.68 0.05 -1.60
C LYS A 95 10.41 0.67 -1.05
N TRP A 96 9.98 0.14 0.09
CA TRP A 96 8.88 0.67 0.88
C TRP A 96 9.41 1.55 2.01
N SER A 97 8.81 2.73 2.22
CA SER A 97 9.17 3.67 3.28
C SER A 97 7.94 4.17 4.04
N LEU A 98 8.15 4.63 5.28
CA LEU A 98 7.12 5.28 6.11
C LEU A 98 7.01 6.79 5.85
N SER A 99 7.96 7.35 5.12
CA SER A 99 8.11 8.75 4.81
C SER A 99 8.79 8.88 3.46
N GLY A 100 8.52 9.94 2.71
CA GLY A 100 9.33 10.19 1.51
C GLY A 100 8.74 11.07 0.42
N LEU A 101 7.42 11.30 0.37
CA LEU A 101 6.81 12.03 -0.73
C LEU A 101 5.66 12.89 -0.21
N ASP A 102 5.82 14.20 -0.31
CA ASP A 102 4.72 15.14 -0.17
C ASP A 102 3.74 14.94 -1.34
N GLY A 103 2.45 14.79 -1.06
CA GLY A 103 1.38 14.69 -2.06
C GLY A 103 0.38 13.55 -1.81
N LEU A 104 -0.76 13.61 -2.49
CA LEU A 104 -1.81 12.59 -2.40
C LEU A 104 -1.55 11.47 -3.41
N PRO A 105 -1.41 10.20 -2.99
CA PRO A 105 -1.17 9.10 -3.90
C PRO A 105 -2.36 8.90 -4.84
N ILE A 106 -2.08 8.68 -6.13
CA ILE A 106 -3.09 8.44 -7.15
C ILE A 106 -3.02 7.01 -7.70
N VAL A 107 -4.20 6.45 -7.99
CA VAL A 107 -4.38 5.11 -8.57
C VAL A 107 -5.21 5.18 -9.84
N THR A 108 -4.88 4.35 -10.84
CA THR A 108 -5.67 4.22 -12.06
C THR A 108 -7.01 3.52 -11.81
N LEU A 109 -8.09 4.12 -12.34
CA LEU A 109 -9.44 3.55 -12.34
C LEU A 109 -9.62 2.51 -13.45
N LEU A 110 -9.00 2.75 -14.60
CA LEU A 110 -9.11 1.98 -15.83
C LEU A 110 -7.75 1.97 -16.55
N PRO A 111 -7.48 1.00 -17.45
CA PRO A 111 -6.22 0.96 -18.19
C PRO A 111 -5.99 2.27 -18.94
N THR A 112 -4.84 2.91 -18.73
CA THR A 112 -4.58 4.26 -19.24
C THR A 112 -3.13 4.40 -19.71
N ALA A 113 -2.78 5.58 -20.22
CA ALA A 113 -1.42 5.91 -20.64
C ALA A 113 -0.82 6.93 -19.66
N VAL A 114 0.38 6.62 -19.18
CA VAL A 114 1.23 7.54 -18.44
C VAL A 114 2.23 8.13 -19.42
N TRP A 115 2.26 9.45 -19.54
CA TRP A 115 3.14 10.18 -20.42
C TRP A 115 4.44 10.48 -19.69
N ILE A 116 5.55 10.05 -20.30
CA ILE A 116 6.92 10.34 -19.84
C ILE A 116 7.34 11.72 -20.36
N ASN A 117 6.93 12.05 -21.59
CA ASN A 117 7.15 13.33 -22.24
C ASN A 117 6.06 13.54 -23.32
N ALA A 118 6.23 14.53 -24.21
CA ALA A 118 5.22 14.89 -25.21
C ALA A 118 4.98 13.81 -26.29
N THR A 119 5.89 12.86 -26.48
CA THR A 119 5.82 11.85 -27.55
C THR A 119 5.85 10.41 -27.05
N GLU A 120 6.28 10.20 -25.80
CA GLU A 120 6.46 8.88 -25.21
C GLU A 120 5.47 8.63 -24.08
N SER A 121 4.82 7.46 -24.11
CA SER A 121 3.91 7.02 -23.07
C SER A 121 4.00 5.52 -22.82
N VAL A 122 3.66 5.12 -21.59
CA VAL A 122 3.61 3.73 -21.13
C VAL A 122 2.18 3.37 -20.78
N LYS A 123 1.72 2.22 -21.26
CA LYS A 123 0.41 1.68 -20.89
C LYS A 123 0.46 1.08 -19.49
N VAL A 124 -0.46 1.49 -18.65
CA VAL A 124 -0.60 1.01 -17.28
C VAL A 124 -1.98 0.36 -17.10
N PRO A 125 -2.09 -0.75 -16.36
CA PRO A 125 -3.37 -1.39 -16.10
C PRO A 125 -4.24 -0.56 -15.15
N ALA A 126 -5.50 -0.96 -15.00
CA ALA A 126 -6.35 -0.48 -13.92
C ALA A 126 -5.79 -0.92 -12.56
N ARG A 127 -6.10 -0.15 -11.51
CA ARG A 127 -5.64 -0.41 -10.15
C ARG A 127 -4.11 -0.46 -10.06
N MET A 128 -3.44 0.43 -10.78
CA MET A 128 -2.01 0.67 -10.63
C MET A 128 -1.81 1.98 -9.88
N VAL A 129 -0.99 1.93 -8.84
CA VAL A 129 -0.58 3.15 -8.13
C VAL A 129 0.54 3.79 -8.92
N LEU A 130 0.35 5.07 -9.22
CA LEU A 130 1.25 5.78 -10.12
C LEU A 130 2.30 6.60 -9.37
N GLY A 131 1.95 7.15 -8.22
CA GLY A 131 2.80 8.09 -7.48
C GLY A 131 1.95 9.14 -6.78
N ASN A 132 2.55 10.27 -6.42
CA ASN A 132 1.87 11.35 -5.71
C ASN A 132 1.54 12.51 -6.63
N GLU A 133 0.30 13.00 -6.53
CA GLU A 133 -0.10 14.21 -7.25
C GLU A 133 0.76 15.41 -6.82
N VAL A 134 1.35 16.08 -7.81
CA VAL A 134 2.07 17.34 -7.65
C VAL A 134 1.14 18.51 -8.01
N SER A 135 0.41 18.40 -9.11
CA SER A 135 -0.57 19.41 -9.52
C SER A 135 -1.57 18.87 -10.55
N LYS A 136 -2.65 19.61 -10.77
CA LYS A 136 -3.61 19.38 -11.85
C LYS A 136 -3.69 20.58 -12.77
N ARG A 137 -3.67 20.33 -14.08
CA ARG A 137 -3.93 21.35 -15.12
C ARG A 137 -4.74 20.73 -16.25
N LEU A 138 -5.85 21.39 -16.61
CA LEU A 138 -6.79 20.92 -17.62
C LEU A 138 -7.21 19.47 -17.31
N ASP A 139 -7.13 18.60 -18.31
CA ASP A 139 -7.51 17.19 -18.22
C ASP A 139 -6.38 16.28 -17.72
N TYR A 140 -5.28 16.85 -17.22
CA TYR A 140 -4.09 16.09 -16.81
C TYR A 140 -3.72 16.33 -15.34
N THR A 141 -3.30 15.24 -14.70
CA THR A 141 -2.69 15.22 -13.38
C THR A 141 -1.19 15.00 -13.56
N LEU A 142 -0.40 15.95 -13.07
CA LEU A 142 1.05 15.81 -12.90
C LEU A 142 1.31 15.07 -11.59
N PHE A 143 2.06 13.99 -11.67
CA PHE A 143 2.45 13.22 -10.50
C PHE A 143 3.94 12.92 -10.51
N GLU A 144 4.49 12.71 -9.32
CA GLU A 144 5.87 12.32 -9.09
C GLU A 144 5.93 10.83 -8.73
N ASN A 145 6.95 10.14 -9.26
CA ASN A 145 7.33 8.79 -8.87
C ASN A 145 8.86 8.62 -9.03
N GLY A 146 9.55 8.34 -7.92
CA GLY A 146 11.00 8.04 -7.94
C GLY A 146 11.86 9.23 -8.38
N GLY A 147 11.50 10.43 -7.97
CA GLY A 147 12.12 11.72 -8.33
C GLY A 147 11.78 12.22 -9.74
N LYS A 148 10.94 11.50 -10.48
CA LYS A 148 10.57 11.83 -11.87
C LYS A 148 9.12 12.25 -11.96
N HIS A 149 8.83 13.14 -12.91
CA HIS A 149 7.50 13.67 -13.13
C HIS A 149 6.85 13.05 -14.37
N PHE A 150 5.55 12.78 -14.27
CA PHE A 150 4.77 12.13 -15.31
C PHE A 150 3.38 12.75 -15.40
N LEU A 151 2.71 12.57 -16.54
CA LEU A 151 1.33 13.02 -16.74
C LEU A 151 0.40 11.83 -16.97
N VAL A 152 -0.81 11.94 -16.42
CA VAL A 152 -1.91 11.01 -16.67
C VAL A 152 -3.22 11.77 -16.82
N GLN A 153 -4.17 11.25 -17.59
CA GLN A 153 -5.49 11.88 -17.69
C GLN A 153 -6.21 11.86 -16.34
N THR A 154 -6.63 13.03 -15.86
CA THR A 154 -7.27 13.19 -14.54
C THR A 154 -8.49 12.30 -14.36
N LYS A 155 -9.30 12.12 -15.42
CA LYS A 155 -10.50 11.27 -15.38
C LYS A 155 -10.22 9.77 -15.22
N THR A 156 -8.98 9.32 -15.46
CA THR A 156 -8.60 7.90 -15.39
C THR A 156 -7.96 7.54 -14.07
N VAL A 157 -7.84 8.49 -13.14
CA VAL A 157 -7.24 8.30 -11.82
C VAL A 157 -8.16 8.78 -10.70
N LYS A 158 -7.92 8.29 -9.50
CA LYS A 158 -8.50 8.81 -8.26
C LYS A 158 -7.43 8.85 -7.19
N TYR A 159 -7.69 9.61 -6.13
CA TYR A 159 -6.93 9.46 -4.90
C TYR A 159 -7.13 8.06 -4.32
N LEU A 160 -6.08 7.56 -3.69
CA LEU A 160 -6.10 6.30 -2.99
C LEU A 160 -6.92 6.38 -1.70
#